data_AF-A0AAV2BZZ7-F1
#
_entry.id   AF-A0AAV2BZZ7-F1
#
_cell.length_a   1.000
_cell.length_b   1.000
_cell.length_c   1.000
_cell.angle_alpha   90.00
_cell.angle_beta   90.00
_cell.angle_gamma   90.00
#
_symmetry.space_group_name_H-M   'P 1'
#
loop_
_entity.id
_entity.type
_entity.pdbx_description
1 polymer ?
#
loop_
_entity_poly.entity_id
_entity_poly.type
_entity_poly.pdbx_seq_one_letter_code
_entity_poly.pdbx_strand_id
1 'polypeptide(L)'
;MEILFFYLLVGTFLCYAEASSQCDPHYFACSNGRCVYYTQVCDRNDDCGDNSEERYCNIHPSDPCPPGWYRCPNGKRCIPFLWMCNGRQECVDISEEDNCDDNNMILPSSIAVISPTQNAPESPNKTVVKWPTHTDPEAVMKSWFLRRKNPGSRPNRWGSQVHRIAVALHLADESTFGPGNNTGEEIRYELTMQLHRIGKKKRISSQELALYIHALLVACMDPRDFYGDDLVGELRRRVEAGGNCTNPFLILVLCNAGDTMTARDVERVTAAYGMKYRPFWTDYESLSSMALSCISTRSDVSVDEGKLNNMLQELKKRQFQNGTIGNFRTTALVTQKRKRYKKS
;
A
#
# COMPACT_ATOMS: atom_id res chain seq x y z
N MET A 1 -15.13 -11.71 -32.83
CA MET A 1 -15.48 -10.32 -33.18
C MET A 1 -16.19 -9.73 -31.99
N GLU A 2 -15.68 -8.56 -31.60
CA GLU A 2 -16.27 -7.50 -30.77
C GLU A 2 -17.17 -7.88 -29.59
N ILE A 3 -16.64 -7.70 -28.37
CA ILE A 3 -17.34 -7.03 -27.27
C ILE A 3 -16.29 -6.17 -26.54
N LEU A 4 -16.44 -4.85 -26.67
CA LEU A 4 -15.92 -3.75 -25.84
C LEU A 4 -14.58 -3.95 -25.10
N PHE A 5 -13.47 -3.54 -25.74
CA PHE A 5 -12.15 -3.37 -25.11
C PHE A 5 -11.68 -1.91 -25.16
N PHE A 6 -12.59 -0.99 -24.85
CA PHE A 6 -12.28 0.40 -24.58
C PHE A 6 -12.88 0.73 -23.22
N TYR A 7 -12.02 0.85 -22.20
CA TYR A 7 -12.14 1.62 -20.93
C TYR A 7 -11.21 1.14 -19.80
N LEU A 8 -10.38 0.10 -19.98
CA LEU A 8 -9.62 -0.51 -18.85
C LEU A 8 -8.11 -0.23 -18.78
N LEU A 9 -7.57 0.84 -19.37
CA LEU A 9 -6.10 0.97 -19.49
C LEU A 9 -5.40 2.27 -19.06
N VAL A 10 -6.03 3.18 -18.32
CA VAL A 10 -5.28 4.35 -17.75
C VAL A 10 -5.63 4.67 -16.28
N GLY A 11 -6.60 3.99 -15.65
CA GLY A 11 -7.08 4.33 -14.29
C GLY A 11 -7.10 3.21 -13.24
N THR A 12 -6.68 1.97 -13.54
CA THR A 12 -7.04 0.79 -12.71
C THR A 12 -5.90 0.10 -11.96
N PHE A 13 -4.64 0.47 -12.17
CA PHE A 13 -3.51 -0.08 -11.38
C PHE A 13 -3.18 0.74 -10.12
N LEU A 14 -3.86 1.86 -9.97
CA LEU A 14 -3.87 2.72 -8.82
C LEU A 14 -5.34 2.94 -8.58
N CYS A 15 -5.76 2.84 -7.34
CA CYS A 15 -7.00 3.48 -6.97
C CYS A 15 -6.79 4.96 -7.31
N TYR A 16 -7.30 5.42 -8.45
CA TYR A 16 -7.44 6.84 -8.67
C TYR A 16 -8.41 7.22 -7.56
N ALA A 17 -7.88 7.78 -6.47
CA ALA A 17 -8.65 8.73 -5.72
C ALA A 17 -9.11 9.72 -6.79
N GLU A 18 -10.37 9.64 -7.19
CA GLU A 18 -10.99 10.79 -7.81
C GLU A 18 -10.64 11.93 -6.87
N ALA A 19 -9.82 12.85 -7.35
CA ALA A 19 -9.52 14.08 -6.66
C ALA A 19 -10.81 14.91 -6.67
N SER A 20 -11.78 14.53 -5.85
CA SER A 20 -12.82 15.38 -5.29
C SER A 20 -13.60 14.59 -4.23
N SER A 21 -13.57 15.10 -3.00
CA SER A 21 -14.34 14.71 -1.81
C SER A 21 -13.80 13.58 -0.90
N GLN A 22 -12.49 13.57 -0.62
CA GLN A 22 -12.08 13.19 0.73
C GLN A 22 -11.74 14.46 1.49
N CYS A 23 -12.36 14.58 2.67
CA CYS A 23 -12.18 15.71 3.56
C CYS A 23 -10.69 15.94 3.83
N ASP A 24 -10.32 17.21 4.02
CA ASP A 24 -8.99 17.57 4.50
C ASP A 24 -8.67 16.75 5.78
N PRO A 25 -7.41 16.31 5.99
CA PRO A 25 -7.04 15.46 7.12
C PRO A 25 -7.34 16.03 8.51
N HIS A 26 -7.69 17.32 8.63
CA HIS A 26 -8.16 17.96 9.85
C HIS A 26 -9.69 17.92 10.04
N TYR A 27 -10.41 17.25 9.15
CA TYR A 27 -11.87 17.18 9.12
C TYR A 27 -12.36 15.74 9.20
N PHE A 28 -13.48 15.54 9.89
CA PHE A 28 -14.23 14.31 9.91
C PHE A 28 -15.12 14.19 8.67
N ALA A 29 -15.05 13.04 8.00
CA ALA A 29 -15.93 12.71 6.89
C ALA A 29 -17.23 12.07 7.40
N CYS A 30 -18.35 12.76 7.21
CA CYS A 30 -19.69 12.29 7.51
C CYS A 30 -20.11 11.15 6.57
N SER A 31 -21.14 10.37 6.96
CA SER A 31 -21.63 9.25 6.13
C SER A 31 -22.27 9.74 4.82
N ASN A 32 -22.82 10.96 4.82
CA ASN A 32 -23.34 11.65 3.64
C ASN A 32 -22.26 12.34 2.76
N GLY A 33 -20.97 12.18 3.09
CA GLY A 33 -19.85 12.77 2.34
C GLY A 33 -19.53 14.23 2.66
N ARG A 34 -20.21 14.83 3.64
CA ARG A 34 -19.88 16.17 4.16
C ARG A 34 -18.63 16.11 5.06
N CYS A 35 -17.94 17.24 5.18
CA CYS A 35 -16.76 17.39 6.04
C CYS A 35 -17.06 18.38 7.16
N VAL A 36 -16.80 17.97 8.41
CA VAL A 36 -16.93 18.82 9.61
C VAL A 36 -15.60 18.85 10.34
N TYR A 37 -15.32 19.90 11.09
CA TYR A 37 -14.09 19.95 11.88
C TYR A 37 -14.10 18.84 12.92
N TYR A 38 -12.96 18.26 13.25
CA TYR A 38 -12.95 17.26 14.33
C TYR A 38 -13.46 17.83 15.66
N THR A 39 -13.27 19.13 15.94
CA THR A 39 -13.84 19.78 17.14
C THR A 39 -15.37 19.74 17.21
N GLN A 40 -16.04 19.46 16.10
CA GLN A 40 -17.49 19.29 15.98
C GLN A 40 -17.91 17.82 16.13
N VAL A 41 -16.98 16.90 16.39
CA VAL A 41 -17.33 15.50 16.64
C VAL A 41 -17.57 15.29 18.13
N CYS A 42 -18.75 14.76 18.45
CA CYS A 42 -19.20 14.53 19.82
C CYS A 42 -19.33 15.83 20.62
N ASP A 43 -19.82 16.88 19.97
CA ASP A 43 -20.09 18.20 20.56
C ASP A 43 -21.59 18.39 20.90
N ARG A 44 -22.42 17.37 20.61
CA ARG A 44 -23.89 17.31 20.78
C ARG A 44 -24.71 18.08 19.74
N ASN A 45 -24.09 18.54 18.65
CA ASN A 45 -24.77 19.16 17.53
C ASN A 45 -24.77 18.23 16.30
N ASP A 46 -25.73 18.43 15.40
CA ASP A 46 -25.77 17.77 14.09
C ASP A 46 -25.20 18.72 13.02
N ASP A 47 -23.88 18.81 12.97
CA ASP A 47 -23.08 19.54 12.00
C ASP A 47 -23.00 18.82 10.64
N CYS A 48 -23.05 17.49 10.63
CA CYS A 48 -23.11 16.68 9.42
C CYS A 48 -24.45 16.80 8.68
N GLY A 49 -25.55 17.03 9.42
CA GLY A 49 -26.93 17.01 8.93
C GLY A 49 -27.52 15.60 8.79
N ASP A 50 -26.75 14.57 9.14
CA ASP A 50 -27.15 13.17 9.20
C ASP A 50 -26.76 12.49 10.53
N ASN A 51 -26.25 13.27 11.49
CA ASN A 51 -25.83 12.87 12.83
C ASN A 51 -24.74 11.76 12.84
N SER A 52 -23.93 11.67 11.78
CA SER A 52 -22.84 10.70 11.66
C SER A 52 -21.65 10.96 12.58
N GLU A 53 -21.33 12.22 12.83
CA GLU A 53 -20.34 12.70 13.80
C GLU A 53 -20.72 12.34 15.23
N GLU A 54 -22.00 12.40 15.60
CA GLU A 54 -22.45 12.08 16.96
C GLU A 54 -22.61 10.56 17.21
N ARG A 55 -22.48 9.74 16.16
CA ARG A 55 -22.73 8.29 16.22
C ARG A 55 -21.75 7.53 17.11
N TYR A 56 -20.54 8.06 17.30
CA TYR A 56 -19.43 7.35 17.97
C TYR A 56 -19.10 7.86 19.38
N CYS A 57 -19.99 8.68 19.93
CA CYS A 57 -19.78 9.37 21.20
C CYS A 57 -20.20 8.53 22.40
N ASN A 58 -21.22 7.68 22.22
CA ASN A 58 -21.79 6.82 23.26
C ASN A 58 -22.06 5.42 22.73
N ILE A 59 -21.02 4.76 22.21
CA ILE A 59 -21.16 3.41 21.65
C ILE A 59 -21.01 2.34 22.72
N HIS A 60 -21.72 1.23 22.56
CA HIS A 60 -21.64 0.12 23.49
C HIS A 60 -20.20 -0.42 23.51
N PRO A 61 -19.65 -0.88 24.65
CA PRO A 61 -18.26 -1.36 24.74
C PRO A 61 -17.90 -2.48 23.74
N SER A 62 -18.89 -3.23 23.28
CA SER A 62 -18.77 -4.29 22.28
C SER A 62 -18.73 -3.80 20.82
N ASP A 63 -19.12 -2.56 20.56
CA ASP A 63 -19.17 -2.02 19.20
C ASP A 63 -17.78 -1.55 18.76
N PRO A 64 -17.35 -1.83 17.53
CA PRO A 64 -16.06 -1.35 17.04
C PRO A 64 -16.11 0.17 16.78
N CYS A 65 -15.05 0.89 17.16
CA CYS A 65 -14.84 2.27 16.73
C CYS A 65 -14.65 2.36 15.21
N PRO A 66 -14.90 3.53 14.61
CA PRO A 66 -14.57 3.80 13.21
C PRO A 66 -13.09 3.50 12.90
N PRO A 67 -12.76 3.11 11.66
CA PRO A 67 -11.37 2.98 11.24
C PRO A 67 -10.56 4.27 11.52
N GLY A 68 -9.39 4.14 12.16
CA GLY A 68 -8.54 5.28 12.55
C GLY A 68 -8.87 5.92 13.91
N TRP A 69 -9.95 5.47 14.55
CA TRP A 69 -10.40 5.95 15.86
C TRP A 69 -10.15 4.89 16.94
N TYR A 70 -9.88 5.37 18.15
CA TYR A 70 -9.62 4.60 19.34
C TYR A 70 -10.71 4.80 20.36
N ARG A 71 -11.09 3.72 21.04
CA ARG A 71 -11.96 3.81 22.20
C ARG A 71 -11.16 4.39 23.36
N CYS A 72 -11.71 5.40 24.01
CA CYS A 72 -11.21 5.89 25.30
C CYS A 72 -10.96 4.72 26.26
N PRO A 73 -9.80 4.63 26.93
CA PRO A 73 -9.44 3.48 27.75
C PRO A 73 -10.50 3.09 28.79
N ASN A 74 -11.22 4.05 29.38
CA ASN A 74 -12.32 3.82 30.31
C ASN A 74 -13.70 4.20 29.76
N GLY A 75 -13.82 4.44 28.45
CA GLY A 75 -14.96 5.17 27.89
C GLY A 75 -15.80 4.43 26.83
N LYS A 76 -16.99 4.99 26.61
CA LYS A 76 -17.91 4.63 25.51
C LYS A 76 -17.71 5.52 24.26
N ARG A 77 -16.79 6.49 24.33
CA ARG A 77 -16.46 7.42 23.25
C ARG A 77 -15.30 6.86 22.42
N CYS A 78 -15.41 7.00 21.11
CA CYS A 78 -14.27 6.88 20.22
C CYS A 78 -13.69 8.26 19.95
N ILE A 79 -12.37 8.37 19.93
CA ILE A 79 -11.63 9.57 19.57
C ILE A 79 -10.62 9.23 18.46
N PRO A 80 -10.24 10.17 17.58
CA PRO A 80 -9.11 10.00 16.68
C PRO A 80 -7.84 9.63 17.45
N PHE A 81 -6.99 8.79 16.84
CA PHE A 81 -5.72 8.42 17.47
C PHE A 81 -4.83 9.62 17.82
N LEU A 82 -4.88 10.69 17.02
CA LEU A 82 -4.13 11.94 17.26
C LEU A 82 -4.52 12.64 18.57
N TRP A 83 -5.64 12.24 19.19
CA TRP A 83 -6.11 12.77 20.46
C TRP A 83 -5.79 11.86 21.64
N MET A 84 -5.04 10.78 21.41
CA MET A 84 -4.43 10.01 22.49
C MET A 84 -3.12 10.68 22.89
N CYS A 85 -2.90 10.91 24.18
CA CYS A 85 -1.67 11.51 24.71
C CYS A 85 -1.32 12.87 24.10
N ASN A 86 -2.31 13.70 23.81
CA ASN A 86 -2.11 15.02 23.20
C ASN A 86 -2.13 16.15 24.26
N GLY A 87 -2.32 15.81 25.53
CA GLY A 87 -2.35 16.75 26.66
C GLY A 87 -3.66 17.54 26.76
N ARG A 88 -4.73 17.07 26.11
CA ARG A 88 -6.08 17.62 26.21
C ARG A 88 -7.02 16.54 26.74
N GLN A 89 -8.24 16.96 27.10
CA GLN A 89 -9.29 16.04 27.55
C GLN A 89 -10.35 15.94 26.45
N GLU A 90 -10.34 14.83 25.75
CA GLU A 90 -11.25 14.45 24.67
C GLU A 90 -12.14 13.28 25.07
N CYS A 91 -11.72 12.43 26.00
CA CYS A 91 -12.58 11.43 26.62
C CYS A 91 -13.50 12.05 27.68
N VAL A 92 -14.43 11.24 28.19
CA VAL A 92 -15.33 11.66 29.27
C VAL A 92 -14.54 11.92 30.55
N ASP A 93 -13.50 11.12 30.78
CA ASP A 93 -12.43 11.32 31.77
C ASP A 93 -11.12 11.68 31.04
N ILE A 94 -10.00 11.68 31.76
CA ILE A 94 -8.64 11.90 31.20
C ILE A 94 -7.94 10.57 30.86
N SER A 95 -8.71 9.50 30.62
CA SER A 95 -8.15 8.14 30.49
C SER A 95 -7.26 7.94 29.25
N GLU A 96 -7.44 8.76 28.23
CA GLU A 96 -6.55 8.90 27.08
C GLU A 96 -5.17 9.43 27.43
N GLU A 97 -5.01 10.05 28.61
CA GLU A 97 -3.75 10.60 29.13
C GLU A 97 -3.11 9.73 30.24
N ASP A 98 -3.83 8.74 30.78
CA ASP A 98 -3.41 7.95 31.96
C ASP A 98 -2.22 7.00 31.71
N ASN A 99 -1.85 6.78 30.45
CA ASN A 99 -0.81 5.82 30.07
C ASN A 99 0.11 6.38 28.99
N CYS A 100 0.61 7.60 29.23
CA CYS A 100 1.43 8.37 28.30
C CYS A 100 2.84 8.65 28.84
N ASP A 101 3.86 8.53 27.98
CA ASP A 101 5.24 8.99 28.23
C ASP A 101 5.65 9.92 27.08
N ASP A 102 6.05 11.15 27.39
CA ASP A 102 6.33 12.24 26.43
C ASP A 102 5.31 12.29 25.25
N ASN A 103 4.02 12.48 25.55
CA ASN A 103 2.91 12.53 24.57
C ASN A 103 2.76 11.25 23.70
N ASN A 104 3.16 10.07 24.19
CA ASN A 104 2.96 8.79 23.50
C ASN A 104 2.38 7.71 24.43
N MET A 105 1.46 6.88 23.93
CA MET A 105 0.93 5.75 24.69
C MET A 105 2.02 4.72 25.06
N ILE A 106 2.10 4.35 26.33
CA ILE A 106 2.96 3.29 26.86
C ILE A 106 2.23 1.95 26.66
N LEU A 107 2.71 1.08 25.77
CA LEU A 107 2.19 -0.28 25.67
C LEU A 107 2.81 -1.16 26.78
N PRO A 108 2.03 -1.91 27.57
CA PRO A 108 2.58 -2.71 28.66
C PRO A 108 3.57 -3.76 28.16
N SER A 109 4.75 -3.80 28.80
CA SER A 109 5.94 -4.58 28.47
C SER A 109 5.80 -6.11 28.62
N SER A 110 4.61 -6.69 28.46
CA SER A 110 4.37 -8.13 28.65
C SER A 110 4.47 -8.97 27.37
N ILE A 111 4.93 -8.41 26.25
CA ILE A 111 5.32 -9.23 25.08
C ILE A 111 6.85 -9.38 25.13
N ALA A 112 7.30 -10.39 25.86
CA ALA A 112 8.69 -10.79 25.92
C ALA A 112 9.24 -11.04 24.52
N VAL A 113 10.37 -10.38 24.25
CA VAL A 113 11.28 -10.66 23.14
C VAL A 113 11.74 -12.11 23.24
N ILE A 114 11.44 -12.94 22.24
CA ILE A 114 12.22 -14.16 22.00
C ILE A 114 13.20 -13.85 20.87
N SER A 115 14.45 -13.64 21.25
CA SER A 115 15.61 -13.66 20.35
C SER A 115 15.92 -15.11 19.92
N PRO A 116 16.62 -15.31 18.78
CA PRO A 116 16.56 -16.54 18.02
C PRO A 116 17.51 -17.60 18.57
N THR A 117 16.96 -18.70 19.06
CA THR A 117 17.70 -19.96 19.20
C THR A 117 16.93 -21.10 18.56
N GLN A 118 17.71 -21.84 17.78
CA GLN A 118 17.45 -23.02 16.96
C GLN A 118 16.37 -23.99 17.49
N ASN A 119 15.75 -24.65 16.51
CA ASN A 119 14.82 -25.78 16.57
C ASN A 119 13.34 -25.39 16.50
N ALA A 120 12.86 -25.35 15.26
CA ALA A 120 11.44 -25.44 14.94
C ALA A 120 10.88 -26.77 15.49
N PRO A 121 9.79 -26.74 16.28
CA PRO A 121 8.98 -27.93 16.48
C PRO A 121 8.22 -28.22 15.19
N GLU A 122 8.34 -29.43 14.67
CA GLU A 122 7.47 -29.94 13.62
C GLU A 122 6.01 -29.81 14.07
N SER A 123 5.22 -29.08 13.28
CA SER A 123 3.77 -29.02 13.44
C SER A 123 3.17 -30.40 13.16
N PRO A 124 2.45 -31.04 14.11
CA PRO A 124 1.63 -32.19 13.77
C PRO A 124 0.37 -31.67 13.06
N ASN A 125 -0.04 -32.39 12.01
CA ASN A 125 -1.14 -32.10 11.09
C ASN A 125 -0.88 -31.05 9.98
N LYS A 126 -0.04 -31.43 9.02
CA LYS A 126 -0.24 -30.97 7.63
C LYS A 126 -1.55 -31.58 7.12
N THR A 127 -2.64 -30.82 7.16
CA THR A 127 -3.79 -31.13 6.31
C THR A 127 -3.33 -31.04 4.86
N VAL A 128 -3.24 -32.19 4.18
CA VAL A 128 -3.02 -32.25 2.73
C VAL A 128 -4.21 -31.55 2.07
N VAL A 129 -3.97 -30.34 1.56
CA VAL A 129 -4.96 -29.58 0.80
C VAL A 129 -5.19 -30.32 -0.54
N LYS A 130 -6.33 -30.99 -0.67
CA LYS A 130 -6.84 -31.45 -1.97
C LYS A 130 -7.36 -30.22 -2.72
N TRP A 131 -6.68 -29.85 -3.79
CA TRP A 131 -7.06 -28.73 -4.66
C TRP A 131 -8.28 -29.11 -5.52
N PRO A 132 -9.39 -28.36 -5.49
CA PRO A 132 -10.51 -28.59 -6.40
C PRO A 132 -10.12 -28.24 -7.84
N THR A 133 -10.41 -29.13 -8.79
CA THR A 133 -9.98 -29.04 -10.20
C THR A 133 -10.70 -27.99 -11.07
N HIS A 134 -11.44 -27.05 -10.48
CA HIS A 134 -12.08 -25.92 -11.18
C HIS A 134 -12.15 -24.68 -10.27
N THR A 135 -11.02 -24.22 -9.76
CA THR A 135 -10.95 -23.01 -8.94
C THR A 135 -10.26 -21.88 -9.71
N ASP A 136 -10.87 -20.70 -9.67
CA ASP A 136 -10.29 -19.46 -10.17
C ASP A 136 -8.91 -19.22 -9.48
N PRO A 137 -7.80 -19.16 -10.25
CA PRO A 137 -6.46 -18.95 -9.70
C PRO A 137 -6.34 -17.66 -8.88
N GLU A 138 -7.09 -16.61 -9.21
CA GLU A 138 -7.07 -15.32 -8.50
C GLU A 138 -7.72 -15.48 -7.11
N ALA A 139 -8.89 -16.12 -7.04
CA ALA A 139 -9.53 -16.49 -5.77
C ALA A 139 -8.65 -17.40 -4.87
N VAL A 140 -7.95 -18.36 -5.47
CA VAL A 140 -6.98 -19.22 -4.77
C VAL A 140 -5.86 -18.37 -4.14
N MET A 141 -5.29 -17.46 -4.93
CA MET A 141 -4.20 -16.61 -4.51
C MET A 141 -4.64 -15.63 -3.40
N LYS A 142 -5.82 -15.02 -3.55
CA LYS A 142 -6.46 -14.21 -2.51
C LYS A 142 -6.56 -14.98 -1.19
N SER A 143 -7.13 -16.19 -1.23
CA SER A 143 -7.29 -17.04 -0.03
C SER A 143 -5.94 -17.32 0.66
N TRP A 144 -4.86 -17.49 -0.10
CA TRP A 144 -3.54 -17.77 0.44
C TRP A 144 -2.95 -16.57 1.18
N PHE A 145 -3.14 -15.36 0.65
CA PHE A 145 -2.71 -14.14 1.35
C PHE A 145 -3.54 -13.89 2.61
N LEU A 146 -4.85 -14.09 2.57
CA LEU A 146 -5.72 -13.93 3.76
C LEU A 146 -5.31 -14.88 4.90
N ARG A 147 -4.79 -16.08 4.60
CA ARG A 147 -4.28 -17.02 5.62
C ARG A 147 -2.97 -16.61 6.28
N ARG A 148 -2.26 -15.60 5.76
CA ARG A 148 -1.03 -15.07 6.39
C ARG A 148 -1.30 -14.13 7.56
N LYS A 149 -2.57 -13.89 7.87
CA LYS A 149 -3.03 -13.07 8.98
C LYS A 149 -2.68 -13.74 10.32
N ASN A 150 -1.95 -13.02 11.16
CA ASN A 150 -1.56 -13.50 12.49
C ASN A 150 -2.81 -13.63 13.40
N PRO A 151 -2.85 -14.65 14.28
CA PRO A 151 -3.87 -14.74 15.31
C PRO A 151 -3.64 -13.62 16.37
N GLY A 152 -4.69 -12.88 16.73
CA GLY A 152 -4.64 -11.79 17.71
C GLY A 152 -5.38 -10.51 17.28
N SER A 153 -5.48 -9.55 18.19
CA SER A 153 -5.95 -8.18 17.95
C SER A 153 -4.80 -7.27 17.48
N ARG A 154 -5.13 -6.15 16.82
CA ARG A 154 -4.16 -5.15 16.34
C ARG A 154 -3.27 -4.65 17.50
N PRO A 155 -1.99 -4.26 17.28
CA PRO A 155 -1.28 -4.10 15.98
C PRO A 155 -0.40 -5.30 15.57
N ASN A 156 0.01 -5.37 14.28
CA ASN A 156 0.86 -6.39 13.63
C ASN A 156 0.13 -7.63 13.08
N ARG A 157 -1.15 -7.49 12.71
CA ARG A 157 -1.97 -8.61 12.22
C ARG A 157 -1.54 -9.13 10.84
N TRP A 158 -0.90 -8.27 10.04
CA TRP A 158 -0.38 -8.59 8.70
C TRP A 158 1.15 -8.74 8.64
N GLY A 159 1.84 -8.63 9.78
CA GLY A 159 3.30 -8.79 9.87
C GLY A 159 4.09 -7.65 9.21
N SER A 160 5.42 -7.72 9.29
CA SER A 160 6.35 -6.70 8.76
C SER A 160 6.38 -6.57 7.23
N GLN A 161 5.68 -7.44 6.51
CA GLN A 161 5.62 -7.48 5.04
C GLN A 161 4.26 -7.01 4.50
N VAL A 162 3.48 -6.29 5.32
CA VAL A 162 2.13 -5.82 4.97
C VAL A 162 2.10 -5.05 3.65
N HIS A 163 3.12 -4.25 3.35
CA HIS A 163 3.24 -3.52 2.07
C HIS A 163 3.31 -4.44 0.84
N ARG A 164 3.96 -5.61 0.95
CA ARG A 164 3.98 -6.60 -0.14
C ARG A 164 2.67 -7.35 -0.24
N ILE A 165 2.07 -7.66 0.90
CA ILE A 165 0.77 -8.35 0.96
C ILE A 165 -0.33 -7.46 0.36
N ALA A 166 -0.28 -6.15 0.63
CA ALA A 166 -1.22 -5.18 0.07
C ALA A 166 -1.20 -5.22 -1.48
N VAL A 167 -0.02 -5.06 -2.08
CA VAL A 167 0.14 -5.13 -3.54
C VAL A 167 -0.30 -6.48 -4.10
N ALA A 168 0.05 -7.57 -3.42
CA ALA A 168 -0.29 -8.90 -3.89
C ALA A 168 -1.79 -9.22 -3.78
N LEU A 169 -2.48 -8.72 -2.76
CA LEU A 169 -3.93 -8.83 -2.63
C LEU A 169 -4.66 -7.98 -3.68
N HIS A 170 -4.20 -6.76 -3.93
CA HIS A 170 -4.76 -5.92 -5.00
C HIS A 170 -4.64 -6.61 -6.37
N LEU A 171 -3.49 -7.24 -6.66
CA LEU A 171 -3.28 -7.99 -7.89
C LEU A 171 -4.14 -9.26 -8.01
N ALA A 172 -4.55 -9.84 -6.88
CA ALA A 172 -5.39 -11.04 -6.85
C ALA A 172 -6.88 -10.70 -6.78
N ASP A 173 -7.22 -9.51 -6.32
CA ASP A 173 -8.60 -9.02 -6.21
C ASP A 173 -8.59 -7.48 -6.09
N GLU A 174 -8.95 -6.83 -7.19
CA GLU A 174 -9.01 -5.38 -7.32
C GLU A 174 -10.01 -4.76 -6.32
N SER A 175 -11.01 -5.51 -5.85
CA SER A 175 -12.01 -5.04 -4.87
C SER A 175 -11.51 -5.02 -3.43
N THR A 176 -10.30 -5.53 -3.15
CA THR A 176 -9.75 -5.60 -1.78
C THR A 176 -9.69 -4.24 -1.09
N PHE A 177 -9.41 -3.19 -1.85
CA PHE A 177 -9.30 -1.82 -1.35
C PHE A 177 -10.51 -0.95 -1.75
N GLY A 178 -11.61 -1.56 -2.18
CA GLY A 178 -12.86 -0.85 -2.39
C GLY A 178 -13.44 -0.29 -1.08
N PRO A 179 -14.32 0.72 -1.17
CA PRO A 179 -15.02 1.29 -0.01
C PRO A 179 -15.74 0.20 0.81
N GLY A 180 -15.61 0.25 2.14
CA GLY A 180 -16.29 -0.69 3.04
C GLY A 180 -15.65 -2.09 3.14
N ASN A 181 -14.53 -2.35 2.46
CA ASN A 181 -13.84 -3.62 2.58
C ASN A 181 -12.97 -3.68 3.85
N ASN A 182 -13.45 -4.41 4.86
CA ASN A 182 -12.76 -4.58 6.15
C ASN A 182 -11.29 -5.04 6.04
N THR A 183 -10.96 -5.85 5.02
CA THR A 183 -9.56 -6.31 4.80
C THR A 183 -8.69 -5.16 4.32
N GLY A 184 -9.19 -4.38 3.35
CA GLY A 184 -8.51 -3.19 2.86
C GLY A 184 -8.27 -2.17 3.96
N GLU A 185 -9.30 -1.86 4.77
CA GLU A 185 -9.17 -0.94 5.90
C GLU A 185 -8.14 -1.41 6.94
N GLU A 186 -8.11 -2.71 7.20
CA GLU A 186 -7.13 -3.28 8.13
C GLU A 186 -5.69 -3.16 7.63
N ILE A 187 -5.48 -3.35 6.33
CA ILE A 187 -4.16 -3.22 5.71
C ILE A 187 -3.72 -1.75 5.68
N ARG A 188 -4.62 -0.81 5.33
CA ARG A 188 -4.35 0.64 5.39
C ARG A 188 -3.85 1.07 6.76
N TYR A 189 -4.52 0.60 7.81
CA TYR A 189 -4.14 0.87 9.18
C TYR A 189 -2.75 0.30 9.53
N GLU A 190 -2.46 -0.96 9.19
CA GLU A 190 -1.14 -1.55 9.47
C GLU A 190 0.00 -0.89 8.69
N LEU A 191 -0.25 -0.49 7.42
CA LEU A 191 0.68 0.32 6.63
C LEU A 191 1.04 1.62 7.35
N THR A 192 0.00 2.30 7.85
CA THR A 192 0.15 3.54 8.58
C THR A 192 1.01 3.37 9.83
N MET A 193 0.68 2.38 10.65
CA MET A 193 1.42 2.08 11.89
C MET A 193 2.88 1.70 11.63
N GLN A 194 3.17 0.96 10.56
CA GLN A 194 4.54 0.59 10.24
C GLN A 194 5.36 1.79 9.75
N LEU A 195 4.80 2.63 8.89
CA LEU A 195 5.49 3.83 8.41
C LEU A 195 5.79 4.81 9.56
N HIS A 196 4.84 5.05 10.46
CA HIS A 196 5.05 5.89 11.65
C HIS A 196 6.21 5.37 12.52
N ARG A 197 6.23 4.05 12.78
CA ARG A 197 7.31 3.39 13.55
C ARG A 197 8.67 3.47 12.85
N ILE A 198 8.68 3.37 11.53
CA ILE A 198 9.91 3.43 10.72
C ILE A 198 10.47 4.86 10.65
N GLY A 199 9.60 5.87 10.57
CA GLY A 199 9.97 7.29 10.59
C GLY A 199 10.76 7.67 11.85
N LYS A 200 10.32 7.18 13.02
CA LYS A 200 11.01 7.42 14.31
C LYS A 200 12.37 6.72 14.43
N LYS A 201 12.60 5.61 13.71
CA LYS A 201 13.80 4.76 13.85
C LYS A 201 14.92 5.07 12.86
N LYS A 202 14.78 6.11 12.02
CA LYS A 202 15.76 6.55 10.99
C LYS A 202 16.55 5.39 10.37
N ARG A 203 15.96 4.71 9.39
CA ARG A 203 16.59 4.29 8.11
C ARG A 203 15.74 3.25 7.39
N ILE A 204 14.80 3.74 6.58
CA ILE A 204 14.21 2.95 5.48
C ILE A 204 15.14 3.05 4.26
N SER A 205 15.38 1.96 3.53
CA SER A 205 16.13 2.03 2.26
C SER A 205 15.27 2.67 1.16
N SER A 206 15.86 3.19 0.09
CA SER A 206 15.09 3.76 -1.02
C SER A 206 14.17 2.74 -1.70
N GLN A 207 14.57 1.46 -1.74
CA GLN A 207 13.76 0.37 -2.29
C GLN A 207 12.57 0.04 -1.39
N GLU A 208 12.81 -0.02 -0.07
CA GLU A 208 11.76 -0.27 0.90
C GLU A 208 10.76 0.90 0.93
N LEU A 209 11.24 2.15 0.89
CA LEU A 209 10.40 3.33 0.77
C LEU A 209 9.52 3.27 -0.49
N ALA A 210 10.12 2.91 -1.64
CA ALA A 210 9.38 2.73 -2.88
C ALA A 210 8.32 1.61 -2.78
N LEU A 211 8.61 0.51 -2.07
CA LEU A 211 7.62 -0.54 -1.82
C LEU A 211 6.45 -0.06 -0.96
N TYR A 212 6.71 0.78 0.04
CA TYR A 212 5.65 1.39 0.84
C TYR A 212 4.83 2.39 0.03
N ILE A 213 5.44 3.29 -0.73
CA ILE A 213 4.73 4.23 -1.61
C ILE A 213 3.84 3.45 -2.59
N HIS A 214 4.37 2.39 -3.20
CA HIS A 214 3.58 1.52 -4.07
C HIS A 214 2.42 0.85 -3.33
N ALA A 215 2.61 0.43 -2.08
CA ALA A 215 1.56 -0.14 -1.25
C ALA A 215 0.48 0.87 -0.85
N LEU A 216 0.84 2.13 -0.57
CA LEU A 216 -0.10 3.20 -0.28
C LEU A 216 -0.99 3.49 -1.50
N LEU A 217 -0.34 3.61 -2.65
CA LEU A 217 -0.95 3.81 -3.96
C LEU A 217 -1.99 2.72 -4.33
N VAL A 218 -1.66 1.43 -4.17
CA VAL A 218 -2.64 0.35 -4.41
C VAL A 218 -3.75 0.30 -3.35
N ALA A 219 -3.47 0.81 -2.15
CA ALA A 219 -4.42 0.85 -1.04
C ALA A 219 -5.30 2.11 -1.04
N CYS A 220 -5.29 2.92 -2.10
CA CYS A 220 -6.04 4.18 -2.17
C CYS A 220 -5.63 5.20 -1.08
N MET A 221 -4.34 5.29 -0.74
CA MET A 221 -3.82 6.29 0.19
C MET A 221 -2.82 7.19 -0.54
N ASP A 222 -2.90 8.50 -0.32
CA ASP A 222 -1.99 9.46 -0.94
C ASP A 222 -0.61 9.42 -0.26
N PRO A 223 0.47 9.05 -0.97
CA PRO A 223 1.82 9.07 -0.43
C PRO A 223 2.46 10.48 -0.34
N ARG A 224 1.86 11.52 -0.93
CA ARG A 224 2.35 12.91 -0.86
C ARG A 224 1.84 13.67 0.36
N ASP A 225 0.69 13.27 0.88
CA ASP A 225 0.09 13.80 2.10
C ASP A 225 -0.05 12.70 3.15
N PHE A 226 1.08 12.08 3.50
CA PHE A 226 1.11 11.04 4.50
C PHE A 226 1.51 11.64 5.85
N TYR A 227 0.53 12.12 6.63
CA TYR A 227 0.74 12.76 7.94
C TYR A 227 1.70 13.98 7.89
N GLY A 228 1.62 14.77 6.81
CA GLY A 228 2.50 15.93 6.60
C GLY A 228 3.88 15.59 6.02
N ASP A 229 4.17 14.30 5.77
CA ASP A 229 5.39 13.88 5.08
C ASP A 229 5.11 13.60 3.59
N ASP A 230 5.85 14.28 2.70
CA ASP A 230 5.89 13.96 1.26
C ASP A 230 6.86 12.80 0.99
N LEU A 231 6.36 11.57 1.05
CA LEU A 231 7.15 10.36 0.82
C LEU A 231 7.64 10.28 -0.63
N VAL A 232 6.86 10.79 -1.58
CA VAL A 232 7.22 10.82 -3.02
C VAL A 232 8.39 11.78 -3.23
N GLY A 233 8.33 12.98 -2.65
CA GLY A 233 9.42 13.96 -2.65
C GLY A 233 10.68 13.43 -1.98
N GLU A 234 10.56 12.72 -0.85
CA GLU A 234 11.70 12.04 -0.21
C GLU A 234 12.32 10.98 -1.13
N LEU A 235 11.50 10.15 -1.81
CA LEU A 235 12.00 9.17 -2.78
C LEU A 235 12.71 9.84 -3.96
N ARG A 236 12.14 10.93 -4.49
CA ARG A 236 12.73 11.74 -5.58
C ARG A 236 14.11 12.26 -5.19
N ARG A 237 14.24 12.88 -4.02
CA ARG A 237 15.53 13.37 -3.50
C ARG A 237 16.57 12.26 -3.42
N ARG A 238 16.18 11.04 -3.00
CA ARG A 238 17.11 9.88 -2.94
C ARG A 238 17.52 9.37 -4.32
N VAL A 239 16.62 9.40 -5.30
CA VAL A 239 16.94 9.04 -6.69
C VAL A 239 17.90 10.06 -7.30
N GLU A 240 17.73 11.35 -6.99
CA GLU A 240 18.59 12.42 -7.49
C GLU A 240 19.96 12.46 -6.83
N ALA A 241 20.03 12.17 -5.54
CA ALA A 241 21.30 11.94 -4.84
C ALA A 241 22.01 10.66 -5.33
N GLY A 242 21.27 9.74 -5.95
CA GLY A 242 21.82 8.56 -6.62
C GLY A 242 22.53 8.91 -7.93
N GLY A 243 23.52 8.10 -8.31
CA GLY A 243 24.23 8.27 -9.58
C GLY A 243 23.39 7.91 -10.82
N ASN A 244 24.06 7.82 -11.96
CA ASN A 244 23.42 7.56 -13.27
C ASN A 244 22.73 6.19 -13.39
N CYS A 245 23.03 5.24 -12.50
CA CYS A 245 22.37 3.94 -12.44
C CYS A 245 21.42 3.89 -11.24
N THR A 246 20.12 3.79 -11.51
CA THR A 246 19.09 3.67 -10.48
C THR A 246 18.32 2.36 -10.67
N ASN A 247 17.84 1.75 -9.59
CA ASN A 247 16.95 0.61 -9.71
C ASN A 247 15.63 1.07 -10.39
N PRO A 248 15.25 0.49 -11.55
CA PRO A 248 14.10 0.95 -12.33
C PRO A 248 12.77 0.93 -11.57
N PHE A 249 12.66 0.12 -10.51
CA PHE A 249 11.49 0.11 -9.64
C PHE A 249 11.23 1.46 -8.97
N LEU A 250 12.28 2.22 -8.57
CA LEU A 250 12.08 3.52 -7.95
C LEU A 250 11.45 4.51 -8.94
N ILE A 251 11.93 4.51 -10.18
CA ILE A 251 11.40 5.36 -11.25
C ILE A 251 9.96 4.97 -11.61
N LEU A 252 9.66 3.67 -11.67
CA LEU A 252 8.30 3.17 -11.87
C LEU A 252 7.37 3.67 -10.77
N VAL A 253 7.80 3.61 -9.51
CA VAL A 253 6.99 4.08 -8.36
C VAL A 253 6.77 5.59 -8.41
N LEU A 254 7.80 6.39 -8.71
CA LEU A 254 7.67 7.84 -8.88
C LEU A 254 6.68 8.18 -10.01
N CYS A 255 6.79 7.54 -11.17
CA CYS A 255 5.85 7.71 -12.28
C CYS A 255 4.43 7.29 -11.89
N ASN A 256 4.27 6.18 -11.18
CA ASN A 256 2.96 5.73 -10.71
C ASN A 256 2.34 6.74 -9.72
N ALA A 257 3.15 7.34 -8.85
CA ALA A 257 2.76 8.37 -7.89
C ALA A 257 2.46 9.75 -8.53
N GLY A 258 2.45 9.85 -9.87
CA GLY A 258 2.19 11.11 -10.58
C GLY A 258 3.29 12.13 -10.39
N ASP A 259 4.53 11.70 -10.14
CA ASP A 259 5.67 12.61 -10.06
C ASP A 259 6.11 13.13 -11.43
N THR A 260 6.76 14.29 -11.45
CA THR A 260 7.22 14.89 -12.71
C THR A 260 8.40 14.09 -13.25
N MET A 261 8.19 13.44 -14.40
CA MET A 261 9.22 12.63 -15.05
C MET A 261 10.17 13.51 -15.86
N THR A 262 11.44 13.12 -15.96
CA THR A 262 12.48 13.87 -16.69
C THR A 262 13.19 13.00 -17.73
N ALA A 263 13.87 13.63 -18.70
CA ALA A 263 14.75 12.91 -19.64
C ALA A 263 15.85 12.12 -18.91
N ARG A 264 16.36 12.64 -17.80
CA ARG A 264 17.33 11.95 -16.95
C ARG A 264 16.76 10.65 -16.34
N ASP A 265 15.46 10.59 -16.06
CA ASP A 265 14.82 9.37 -15.57
C ASP A 265 14.75 8.30 -16.65
N VAL A 266 14.48 8.69 -17.91
CA VAL A 266 14.58 7.81 -19.08
C VAL A 266 16.00 7.29 -19.24
N GLU A 267 17.01 8.15 -19.13
CA GLU A 267 18.42 7.76 -19.20
C GLU A 267 18.80 6.78 -18.07
N ARG A 268 18.41 7.04 -16.83
CA ARG A 268 18.68 6.14 -15.68
C ARG A 268 18.10 4.75 -15.88
N VAL A 269 16.84 4.66 -16.32
CA VAL A 269 16.18 3.38 -16.62
C VAL A 269 16.87 2.67 -17.78
N THR A 270 17.22 3.42 -18.81
CA THR A 270 17.87 2.89 -20.01
C THR A 270 19.30 2.41 -19.73
N ALA A 271 20.04 3.12 -18.88
CA ALA A 271 21.38 2.73 -18.44
C ALA A 271 21.35 1.46 -17.59
N ALA A 272 20.34 1.29 -16.73
CA ALA A 272 20.14 0.07 -15.96
C ALA A 272 19.97 -1.18 -16.86
N TYR A 273 19.29 -1.04 -17.99
CA TYR A 273 19.13 -2.08 -19.00
C TYR A 273 20.43 -2.41 -19.76
N GLY A 274 21.24 -1.39 -20.11
CA GLY A 274 22.44 -1.53 -20.93
C GLY A 274 23.52 -2.46 -20.37
N MET A 275 23.47 -2.76 -19.08
CA MET A 275 24.40 -3.67 -18.39
C MET A 275 23.95 -5.14 -18.47
N LYS A 276 24.03 -5.75 -19.67
CA LYS A 276 23.58 -7.14 -19.95
C LYS A 276 24.21 -8.24 -19.08
N TYR A 277 25.29 -7.97 -18.37
CA TYR A 277 26.06 -8.94 -17.57
C TYR A 277 25.64 -9.00 -16.08
N ARG A 278 24.53 -8.36 -15.68
CA ARG A 278 24.04 -8.39 -14.29
C ARG A 278 23.29 -9.71 -13.98
N PRO A 279 23.47 -10.27 -12.76
CA PRO A 279 22.50 -11.22 -12.21
C PRO A 279 21.08 -10.61 -12.23
N PHE A 280 20.05 -11.41 -12.49
CA PHE A 280 18.65 -10.95 -12.55
C PHE A 280 18.34 -9.94 -13.66
N TRP A 281 19.11 -9.95 -14.77
CA TRP A 281 18.90 -9.02 -15.89
C TRP A 281 17.46 -9.00 -16.42
N THR A 282 16.79 -10.16 -16.50
CA THR A 282 15.40 -10.25 -16.95
C THR A 282 14.42 -9.51 -16.02
N ASP A 283 14.69 -9.49 -14.71
CA ASP A 283 13.88 -8.74 -13.75
C ASP A 283 14.08 -7.22 -13.94
N TYR A 284 15.33 -6.81 -14.18
CA TYR A 284 15.65 -5.41 -14.52
C TYR A 284 15.05 -4.97 -15.84
N GLU A 285 15.09 -5.81 -16.89
CA GLU A 285 14.45 -5.52 -18.18
C GLU A 285 12.95 -5.37 -18.02
N SER A 286 12.30 -6.24 -17.25
CA SER A 286 10.87 -6.14 -16.96
C SER A 286 10.53 -4.83 -16.26
N LEU A 287 11.20 -4.50 -15.15
CA LEU A 287 10.98 -3.26 -14.41
C LEU A 287 11.28 -2.02 -15.26
N SER A 288 12.33 -2.06 -16.07
CA SER A 288 12.69 -0.96 -16.97
C SER A 288 11.61 -0.75 -18.02
N SER A 289 11.09 -1.82 -18.62
CA SER A 289 10.01 -1.73 -19.60
C SER A 289 8.70 -1.23 -18.97
N MET A 290 8.43 -1.56 -17.70
CA MET A 290 7.29 -1.01 -16.95
C MET A 290 7.46 0.49 -16.72
N ALA A 291 8.65 0.93 -16.25
CA ALA A 291 8.94 2.33 -15.97
C ALA A 291 8.87 3.18 -17.25
N LEU A 292 9.55 2.78 -18.32
CA LEU A 292 9.53 3.50 -19.61
C LEU A 292 8.12 3.61 -20.19
N SER A 293 7.32 2.54 -20.07
CA SER A 293 5.93 2.59 -20.50
C SER A 293 5.09 3.50 -19.65
N CYS A 294 5.32 3.55 -18.33
CA CYS A 294 4.64 4.52 -17.48
C CYS A 294 4.96 5.95 -17.92
N ILE A 295 6.25 6.27 -18.10
CA ILE A 295 6.73 7.59 -18.56
C ILE A 295 6.10 7.94 -19.91
N SER A 296 6.17 7.04 -20.89
CA SER A 296 5.60 7.22 -22.23
C SER A 296 4.10 7.47 -22.22
N THR A 297 3.35 6.90 -21.27
CA THR A 297 1.89 7.04 -21.20
C THR A 297 1.40 8.17 -20.31
N ARG A 298 2.21 8.67 -19.37
CA ARG A 298 1.78 9.58 -18.30
C ARG A 298 2.57 10.89 -18.23
N SER A 299 3.51 11.09 -19.13
CA SER A 299 4.32 12.31 -19.19
C SER A 299 4.62 12.69 -20.64
N ASP A 300 4.96 13.96 -20.86
CA ASP A 300 5.37 14.48 -22.16
C ASP A 300 6.84 14.16 -22.51
N VAL A 301 7.53 13.40 -21.65
CA VAL A 301 8.93 13.02 -21.88
C VAL A 301 9.00 11.96 -22.98
N SER A 302 9.72 12.28 -24.05
CA SER A 302 9.95 11.36 -25.17
C SER A 302 10.68 10.09 -24.71
N VAL A 303 10.08 8.94 -25.01
CA VAL A 303 10.67 7.61 -24.83
C VAL A 303 10.88 6.97 -26.20
N ASP A 304 12.05 6.37 -26.43
CA ASP A 304 12.32 5.60 -27.64
C ASP A 304 11.45 4.33 -27.67
N GLU A 305 10.34 4.40 -28.40
CA GLU A 305 9.40 3.29 -28.56
C GLU A 305 10.03 2.08 -29.25
N GLY A 306 10.97 2.29 -30.17
CA GLY A 306 11.70 1.21 -30.83
C GLY A 306 12.52 0.41 -29.83
N LYS A 307 13.21 1.10 -28.91
CA LYS A 307 13.96 0.48 -27.81
C LYS A 307 13.03 -0.24 -26.82
N LEU A 308 11.92 0.39 -26.43
CA LEU A 308 10.93 -0.24 -25.56
C LEU A 308 10.35 -1.52 -26.19
N ASN A 309 10.01 -1.48 -27.47
CA ASN A 309 9.52 -2.64 -28.22
C ASN A 309 10.57 -3.74 -28.32
N ASN A 310 11.83 -3.40 -28.54
CA ASN A 310 12.92 -4.37 -28.55
C ASN A 310 13.04 -5.09 -27.20
N MET A 311 12.98 -4.36 -26.07
CA MET A 311 12.98 -4.98 -24.73
C MET A 311 11.82 -5.96 -24.55
N LEU A 312 10.62 -5.62 -25.03
CA LEU A 312 9.46 -6.49 -24.95
C LEU A 312 9.61 -7.76 -25.79
N GLN A 313 10.19 -7.63 -26.99
CA GLN A 313 10.46 -8.79 -27.84
C GLN A 313 11.52 -9.70 -27.22
N GLU A 314 12.56 -9.14 -26.60
CA GLU A 314 13.58 -9.93 -25.90
C GLU A 314 12.99 -10.71 -24.70
N LEU A 315 12.12 -10.09 -23.91
CA LEU A 315 11.37 -10.79 -22.85
C LEU A 315 10.51 -11.93 -23.41
N LYS A 316 9.85 -11.70 -24.55
CA LYS A 316 9.01 -12.72 -25.21
C LYS A 316 9.84 -13.90 -25.74
N LYS A 317 11.02 -13.65 -26.31
CA LYS A 317 11.93 -14.69 -26.81
C LYS A 317 12.45 -15.62 -25.69
N ARG A 318 12.47 -15.14 -24.45
CA ARG A 318 12.91 -15.89 -23.26
C ARG A 318 11.80 -16.72 -22.61
N GLN A 319 10.60 -16.72 -23.19
CA GLN A 319 9.49 -17.50 -22.70
C GLN A 319 9.67 -18.98 -23.07
N PHE A 320 9.64 -19.85 -22.07
CA PHE A 320 9.59 -21.30 -22.24
C PHE A 320 8.24 -21.73 -22.82
N GLN A 321 8.18 -22.95 -23.37
CA GLN A 321 6.94 -23.50 -23.96
C GLN A 321 5.79 -23.61 -22.95
N ASN A 322 6.10 -23.80 -21.67
CA ASN A 322 5.11 -23.81 -20.58
C ASN A 322 4.64 -22.40 -20.16
N GLY A 323 5.11 -21.35 -20.85
CA GLY A 323 4.74 -19.97 -20.59
C GLY A 323 5.60 -19.24 -19.55
N THR A 324 6.52 -19.91 -18.85
CA THR A 324 7.38 -19.25 -17.85
C THR A 324 8.50 -18.45 -18.49
N ILE A 325 9.03 -17.44 -17.78
CA ILE A 325 10.19 -16.64 -18.18
C ILE A 325 11.18 -16.65 -17.00
N GLY A 326 12.30 -17.36 -17.15
CA GLY A 326 13.23 -17.59 -16.05
C GLY A 326 12.61 -18.43 -14.93
N ASN A 327 12.57 -17.89 -13.71
CA ASN A 327 11.90 -18.53 -12.56
C ASN A 327 10.50 -17.97 -12.33
N PHE A 328 9.74 -18.52 -11.37
CA PHE A 328 8.38 -18.07 -11.07
C PHE A 328 8.27 -16.59 -10.65
N ARG A 329 9.28 -16.03 -9.97
CA ARG A 329 9.31 -14.62 -9.56
C ARG A 329 9.48 -13.70 -10.77
N THR A 330 10.42 -14.02 -11.64
CA THR A 330 10.66 -13.32 -12.90
C THR A 330 9.46 -13.44 -13.84
N THR A 331 8.83 -14.62 -13.89
CA THR A 331 7.62 -14.85 -14.68
C THR A 331 6.47 -13.96 -14.21
N ALA A 332 6.24 -13.86 -12.89
CA ALA A 332 5.18 -13.00 -12.34
C ALA A 332 5.40 -11.53 -12.73
N LEU A 333 6.64 -11.05 -12.59
CA LEU A 333 7.01 -9.69 -12.95
C LEU A 333 6.83 -9.41 -14.45
N VAL A 334 7.26 -10.30 -15.34
CA VAL A 334 7.07 -10.10 -16.79
C VAL A 334 5.60 -10.18 -17.20
N THR A 335 4.81 -11.02 -16.55
CA THR A 335 3.38 -11.19 -16.87
C THR A 335 2.57 -9.94 -16.51
N GLN A 336 2.89 -9.29 -15.40
CA GLN A 336 2.30 -7.98 -15.03
C GLN A 336 2.50 -6.94 -16.13
N LYS A 337 3.66 -6.96 -16.81
CA LYS A 337 3.92 -6.08 -17.96
C LYS A 337 3.07 -6.45 -19.17
N ARG A 338 2.91 -7.74 -19.50
CA ARG A 338 2.17 -8.19 -20.68
C ARG A 338 0.67 -7.92 -20.60
N LYS A 339 0.05 -7.95 -19.41
CA LYS A 339 -1.34 -7.50 -19.22
C LYS A 339 -1.53 -6.05 -19.71
N ARG A 340 -0.49 -5.21 -19.73
CA ARG A 340 -0.54 -3.81 -20.20
C ARG A 340 -0.33 -3.59 -21.71
N TYR A 341 0.20 -4.57 -22.47
CA TYR A 341 0.63 -4.36 -23.87
C TYR A 341 -0.30 -4.99 -24.93
N LYS A 342 -1.41 -5.64 -24.55
CA LYS A 342 -2.39 -6.10 -25.54
C LYS A 342 -3.20 -4.90 -26.06
N LYS A 343 -2.64 -4.21 -27.06
CA LYS A 343 -3.32 -3.28 -27.94
C LYS A 343 -3.33 -3.92 -29.34
N SER A 344 -4.50 -4.36 -29.79
CA SER A 344 -4.84 -4.51 -31.21
C SER A 344 -6.33 -4.35 -31.38
#